data_AF-A0A352DXR8-F1
#
_entry.id   AF-A0A352DXR8-F1
#
_cell.length_a   1.000
_cell.length_b   1.000
_cell.length_c   1.000
_cell.angle_alpha   90.00
_cell.angle_beta   90.00
_cell.angle_gamma   90.00
#
_symmetry.space_group_name_H-M   'P 1'
#
loop_
_entity.id
_entity.type
_entity.pdbx_description
1 polymer ?
#
loop_
_entity_poly.entity_id
_entity_poly.type
_entity_poly.pdbx_seq_one_letter_code
_entity_poly.pdbx_strand_id
1 'polypeptide(L)'
;MPSVVTTSAPPPTLMRSLAHLGPGIVLASSIVGSGELIGTTTVGAEAGFALLWLIVLGCVIKVAAQVEIGRNTLAWGRTPLDAFDRVPGPRVAGRGWLWWGWAAMTVLILVQQAGILAGVAQTLAGGLPLTAAGRAWNTVHDEAAALRVAAATAERRGDAADA
;
A
#
# COMPACT_ATOMS: atom_id res chain seq x y z
N MET A 1 -39.38 3.93 -1.19
CA MET A 1 -39.05 4.35 -2.56
C MET A 1 -37.53 4.36 -2.69
N PRO A 2 -36.92 3.61 -3.63
CA PRO A 2 -35.48 3.71 -3.86
C PRO A 2 -35.16 5.12 -4.35
N SER A 3 -34.22 5.80 -3.69
CA SER A 3 -33.77 7.15 -4.02
C SER A 3 -33.20 7.16 -5.44
N VAL A 4 -33.76 8.02 -6.29
CA VAL A 4 -33.24 8.25 -7.65
C VAL A 4 -31.82 8.80 -7.53
N VAL A 5 -30.83 7.99 -7.90
CA VAL A 5 -29.44 8.43 -8.06
C VAL A 5 -29.43 9.45 -9.18
N THR A 6 -29.35 10.73 -8.82
CA THR A 6 -29.26 11.83 -9.77
C THR A 6 -27.85 11.81 -10.34
N THR A 7 -27.70 11.31 -11.56
CA THR A 7 -26.43 11.36 -12.28
C THR A 7 -26.13 12.82 -12.61
N SER A 8 -25.23 13.45 -11.84
CA SER A 8 -24.72 14.78 -12.15
C SER A 8 -23.99 14.74 -13.50
N ALA A 9 -24.20 15.78 -14.32
CA ALA A 9 -23.42 15.95 -15.55
C ALA A 9 -21.91 15.97 -15.21
N PRO A 10 -21.06 15.38 -16.08
CA PRO A 10 -19.62 15.35 -15.84
C PRO A 10 -19.08 16.79 -15.73
N PRO A 11 -18.07 17.04 -14.87
CA PRO A 11 -17.52 18.37 -14.70
C PRO A 11 -17.00 18.89 -16.05
N PRO A 12 -17.39 20.10 -16.49
CA PRO A 12 -17.03 20.61 -17.81
C PRO A 12 -15.56 21.04 -17.93
N THR A 13 -14.83 21.08 -16.80
CA THR A 13 -13.44 21.56 -16.76
C THR A 13 -12.56 20.61 -15.96
N LEU A 14 -11.30 20.46 -16.39
CA LEU A 14 -10.29 19.65 -15.71
C LEU A 14 -10.11 20.07 -14.24
N MET A 15 -10.20 21.37 -13.95
CA MET A 15 -10.08 21.89 -12.59
C MET A 15 -11.25 21.46 -11.68
N ARG A 16 -12.47 21.41 -12.23
CA ARG A 16 -13.64 20.91 -11.48
C ARG A 16 -13.57 19.39 -11.32
N SER A 17 -13.02 18.64 -12.29
CA SER A 17 -12.71 17.21 -12.13
C SER A 17 -11.68 16.95 -11.03
N LEU A 18 -10.67 17.81 -10.90
CA LEU A 18 -9.64 17.69 -9.86
C LEU A 18 -10.24 17.82 -8.44
N ALA A 19 -11.26 18.66 -8.27
CA ALA A 19 -11.98 18.80 -7.01
C ALA A 19 -12.69 17.50 -6.56
N HIS A 20 -12.98 16.59 -7.49
CA HIS A 20 -13.59 15.28 -7.19
C HIS A 20 -12.57 14.18 -6.89
N LEU A 21 -11.26 14.44 -7.03
CA LEU A 21 -10.22 13.44 -6.73
C LEU A 21 -9.95 13.25 -5.24
N GLY A 22 -10.40 14.19 -4.40
CA GLY A 22 -10.13 14.20 -2.95
C GLY A 22 -10.33 12.86 -2.25
N PRO A 23 -11.50 12.21 -2.36
CA PRO A 23 -11.74 10.91 -1.73
C PRO A 23 -10.78 9.82 -2.20
N GLY A 24 -10.44 9.79 -3.50
CA GLY A 24 -9.51 8.82 -4.07
C GLY A 24 -8.08 9.02 -3.57
N ILE A 25 -7.64 10.27 -3.47
CA ILE A 25 -6.30 10.62 -2.95
C ILE A 25 -6.19 10.24 -1.47
N VAL A 26 -7.22 10.51 -0.65
CA VAL A 26 -7.24 10.14 0.76
C VAL A 26 -7.13 8.62 0.92
N LEU A 27 -7.93 7.84 0.17
CA LEU A 27 -7.85 6.38 0.21
C LEU A 27 -6.50 5.83 -0.29
N ALA A 28 -5.93 6.42 -1.34
CA ALA A 28 -4.60 6.02 -1.81
C ALA A 28 -3.54 6.29 -0.73
N SER A 29 -3.57 7.46 -0.11
CA SER A 29 -2.63 7.84 0.95
C SER A 29 -2.73 6.98 2.21
N SER A 30 -3.92 6.45 2.52
CA SER A 30 -4.11 5.60 3.71
C SER A 30 -3.69 4.15 3.50
N ILE A 31 -3.59 3.69 2.24
CA ILE A 31 -3.21 2.31 1.92
C ILE A 31 -1.69 2.20 1.68
N VAL A 32 -1.07 3.25 1.14
CA VAL A 32 0.40 3.27 0.94
C VAL A 32 1.09 3.33 2.30
N GLY A 33 1.57 2.17 2.75
CA GLY A 33 2.25 2.00 4.04
C GLY A 33 3.77 2.10 3.97
N SER A 34 4.42 2.23 5.14
CA SER A 34 5.88 2.17 5.27
C SER A 34 6.48 0.86 4.73
N GLY A 35 5.74 -0.24 4.80
CA GLY A 35 6.15 -1.54 4.28
C GLY A 35 6.31 -1.58 2.75
N GLU A 36 5.53 -0.81 2.00
CA GLU A 36 5.71 -0.70 0.54
C GLU A 36 6.98 0.08 0.21
N LEU A 37 7.29 1.11 1.00
CA LEU A 37 8.53 1.89 0.89
C LEU A 37 9.78 1.06 1.19
N ILE A 38 9.74 0.16 2.17
CA ILE A 38 10.89 -0.70 2.52
C ILE A 38 11.00 -1.84 1.51
N GLY A 39 9.91 -2.56 1.24
CA GLY A 39 9.94 -3.73 0.35
C GLY A 39 10.30 -3.37 -1.09
N THR A 40 9.69 -2.31 -1.65
CA THR A 40 9.99 -1.90 -3.02
C THR A 40 11.40 -1.33 -3.16
N THR A 41 11.93 -0.63 -2.16
CA THR A 41 13.31 -0.12 -2.20
C THR A 41 14.34 -1.22 -2.02
N THR A 42 14.11 -2.20 -1.13
CA THR A 42 14.98 -3.38 -1.00
C THR A 42 15.04 -4.18 -2.29
N VAL A 43 13.88 -4.47 -2.89
CA VAL A 43 13.83 -5.17 -4.18
C VAL A 43 14.50 -4.35 -5.29
N GLY A 44 14.34 -3.02 -5.28
CA GLY A 44 15.06 -2.12 -6.20
C GLY A 44 16.57 -2.07 -5.95
N ALA A 45 17.03 -2.23 -4.71
CA ALA A 45 18.44 -2.28 -4.36
C ALA A 45 19.09 -3.60 -4.78
N GLU A 46 18.38 -4.72 -4.63
CA GLU A 46 18.87 -6.06 -4.98
C GLU A 46 18.80 -6.34 -6.49
N ALA A 47 17.66 -6.00 -7.13
CA ALA A 47 17.40 -6.32 -8.54
C ALA A 47 17.61 -5.13 -9.49
N GLY A 48 17.93 -3.94 -8.96
CA GLY A 48 18.04 -2.73 -9.76
C GLY A 48 16.73 -2.36 -10.47
N PHE A 49 16.85 -1.80 -11.68
CA PHE A 49 15.69 -1.42 -12.51
C PHE A 49 15.11 -2.56 -13.34
N ALA A 50 15.61 -3.79 -13.20
CA ALA A 50 15.15 -4.94 -14.00
C ALA A 50 13.65 -5.23 -13.83
N LEU A 51 13.08 -4.90 -12.67
CA LEU A 51 11.67 -5.15 -12.35
C LEU A 51 10.74 -3.95 -12.62
N LEU A 52 11.28 -2.81 -13.08
CA LEU A 52 10.49 -1.59 -13.27
C LEU A 52 9.34 -1.79 -14.28
N TRP A 53 9.57 -2.57 -15.34
CA TRP A 53 8.55 -2.85 -16.35
C TRP A 53 7.35 -3.61 -15.78
N LEU A 54 7.56 -4.49 -14.78
CA LEU A 54 6.47 -5.21 -14.11
C LEU A 54 5.59 -4.25 -13.30
N ILE A 55 6.19 -3.23 -12.65
CA ILE A 55 5.46 -2.22 -11.90
C ILE A 55 4.57 -1.40 -12.85
N VAL A 56 5.12 -0.94 -13.97
CA VAL A 56 4.38 -0.17 -14.97
C VAL A 56 3.24 -1.01 -15.55
N LEU A 57 3.52 -2.26 -15.94
CA LEU A 57 2.52 -3.18 -16.45
C LEU A 57 1.40 -3.44 -15.43
N GLY A 58 1.77 -3.70 -14.17
CA GLY A 58 0.82 -3.88 -13.08
C GLY A 58 -0.06 -2.63 -12.86
N CYS A 59 0.52 -1.43 -12.97
CA CYS A 59 -0.23 -0.18 -12.90
C CYS A 59 -1.24 -0.01 -14.04
N VAL A 60 -0.91 -0.44 -15.25
CA VAL A 60 -1.87 -0.42 -16.38
C VAL A 60 -2.99 -1.42 -16.14
N ILE A 61 -2.64 -2.66 -15.80
CA ILE A 61 -3.60 -3.75 -15.59
C ILE A 61 -4.57 -3.41 -14.44
N LYS A 62 -4.06 -2.90 -13.31
CA LYS A 62 -4.91 -2.58 -12.16
C LYS A 62 -5.92 -1.48 -12.46
N VAL A 63 -5.53 -0.45 -13.22
CA VAL A 63 -6.43 0.64 -13.60
C VAL A 63 -7.51 0.12 -14.53
N ALA A 64 -7.14 -0.66 -15.55
CA ALA A 64 -8.11 -1.28 -16.46
C ALA A 64 -9.12 -2.17 -15.72
N ALA A 65 -8.62 -3.01 -14.80
CA ALA A 65 -9.47 -3.88 -13.98
C ALA A 65 -10.43 -3.07 -13.09
N GLN A 66 -9.95 -2.00 -12.42
CA GLN A 66 -10.79 -1.14 -11.58
C GLN A 66 -11.85 -0.39 -12.38
N VAL A 67 -11.52 0.08 -13.58
CA VAL A 67 -12.48 0.72 -14.49
C VAL A 67 -13.57 -0.26 -14.90
N GLU A 68 -13.22 -1.51 -15.24
CA GLU A 68 -14.22 -2.51 -15.64
C GLU A 68 -15.13 -2.92 -14.49
N ILE A 69 -14.54 -3.15 -13.31
CA ILE A 69 -15.29 -3.47 -12.10
C ILE A 69 -16.27 -2.32 -11.80
N GLY A 70 -15.79 -1.08 -11.77
CA GLY A 70 -16.61 0.11 -11.53
C GLY A 70 -17.71 0.30 -12.56
N ARG A 71 -17.40 0.11 -13.85
CA ARG A 71 -18.36 0.15 -14.95
C ARG A 71 -19.45 -0.88 -14.77
N ASN A 72 -19.10 -2.11 -14.40
CA ASN A 72 -20.07 -3.16 -14.15
C ASN A 72 -20.97 -2.84 -12.93
N THR A 73 -20.44 -2.24 -11.87
CA THR A 73 -21.22 -1.79 -10.71
C THR A 73 -22.26 -0.75 -11.10
N LEU A 74 -21.85 0.25 -11.90
CA LEU A 74 -22.69 1.36 -12.33
C LEU A 74 -23.74 0.92 -13.37
N ALA A 75 -23.36 0.10 -14.34
CA ALA A 75 -24.25 -0.32 -15.43
C ALA A 75 -25.34 -1.29 -14.96
N TRP A 76 -25.03 -2.18 -14.01
CA TRP A 76 -25.94 -3.24 -13.57
C TRP A 76 -26.53 -3.03 -12.17
N GLY A 77 -26.15 -1.95 -11.47
CA GLY A 77 -26.68 -1.60 -10.15
C GLY A 77 -26.42 -2.65 -9.05
N ARG A 78 -25.40 -3.49 -9.23
CA ARG A 78 -25.05 -4.60 -8.31
C ARG A 78 -23.70 -4.35 -7.67
N THR A 79 -23.47 -4.90 -6.48
CA THR A 79 -22.17 -4.76 -5.82
C THR A 79 -21.06 -5.48 -6.60
N PRO A 80 -19.78 -5.05 -6.49
CA PRO A 80 -18.67 -5.75 -7.13
C PRO A 80 -18.57 -7.21 -6.66
N LEU A 81 -18.89 -7.45 -5.39
CA LEU A 81 -18.83 -8.78 -4.78
C LEU A 81 -19.91 -9.73 -5.35
N ASP A 82 -21.11 -9.22 -5.65
CA ASP A 82 -22.16 -9.99 -6.33
C ASP A 82 -21.80 -10.27 -7.80
N ALA A 83 -21.03 -9.40 -8.43
CA ALA A 83 -20.52 -9.66 -9.78
C ALA A 83 -19.43 -10.74 -9.76
N PHE A 84 -18.57 -10.72 -8.76
CA PHE A 84 -17.53 -11.72 -8.55
C PHE A 84 -18.09 -13.13 -8.27
N ASP A 85 -19.19 -13.25 -7.52
CA ASP A 85 -19.82 -14.54 -7.23
C ASP A 85 -20.44 -15.22 -8.48
N ARG A 86 -20.67 -14.45 -9.55
CA ARG A 86 -21.22 -14.94 -10.83
C ARG A 86 -20.16 -15.40 -11.82
N VAL A 87 -18.88 -15.13 -11.56
CA VAL A 87 -17.80 -15.59 -12.44
C VAL A 87 -17.76 -17.13 -12.40
N PRO A 88 -17.84 -17.81 -13.56
CA PRO A 88 -17.79 -19.26 -13.61
C PRO A 88 -16.45 -19.76 -13.04
N GLY A 89 -16.49 -20.72 -12.14
CA GLY A 89 -15.31 -21.24 -11.46
C GLY A 89 -15.67 -22.15 -10.27
N PRO A 90 -14.66 -22.67 -9.56
CA PRO A 90 -14.89 -23.52 -8.40
C PRO A 90 -15.69 -22.78 -7.35
N ARG A 91 -16.77 -23.43 -6.87
CA ARG A 91 -17.62 -22.89 -5.81
C ARG A 91 -17.33 -23.66 -4.53
N VAL A 92 -17.02 -22.93 -3.45
CA VAL A 92 -16.78 -23.49 -2.13
C VAL A 92 -17.86 -22.95 -1.20
N ALA A 93 -18.58 -23.84 -0.52
CA ALA A 93 -19.68 -23.49 0.39
C ALA A 93 -20.76 -22.57 -0.24
N GLY A 94 -21.09 -22.80 -1.52
CA GLY A 94 -22.12 -22.03 -2.22
C GLY A 94 -21.69 -20.65 -2.73
N ARG A 95 -20.46 -20.20 -2.45
CA ARG A 95 -19.84 -18.96 -2.99
C ARG A 95 -18.74 -19.27 -4.00
N GLY A 96 -18.53 -18.39 -4.97
CA GLY A 96 -17.48 -18.47 -5.97
C GLY A 96 -16.09 -18.19 -5.40
N TRP A 97 -15.05 -18.71 -6.05
CA TRP A 97 -13.65 -18.57 -5.64
C TRP A 97 -13.19 -17.11 -5.47
N LEU A 98 -13.63 -16.18 -6.31
CA LEU A 98 -13.32 -14.75 -6.17
C LEU A 98 -13.86 -14.14 -4.88
N TRP A 99 -15.02 -14.62 -4.39
CA TRP A 99 -15.59 -14.15 -3.13
C TRP A 99 -14.67 -14.53 -1.96
N TRP A 100 -14.20 -15.77 -1.95
CA TRP A 100 -13.23 -16.25 -0.95
C TRP A 100 -11.88 -15.56 -1.08
N GLY A 101 -11.42 -15.31 -2.31
CA GLY A 101 -10.22 -14.51 -2.57
C GLY A 101 -10.35 -13.09 -2.01
N TRP A 102 -11.50 -12.43 -2.20
CA TRP A 102 -11.80 -11.13 -1.63
C TRP A 102 -11.85 -11.17 -0.09
N ALA A 103 -12.47 -12.21 0.49
CA ALA A 103 -12.55 -12.36 1.94
C ALA A 103 -11.15 -12.56 2.55
N ALA A 104 -10.33 -13.42 1.96
CA ALA A 104 -8.95 -13.63 2.38
C ALA A 104 -8.12 -12.35 2.24
N MET A 105 -8.21 -11.65 1.11
CA MET A 105 -7.55 -10.36 0.90
C MET A 105 -7.97 -9.33 1.95
N THR A 106 -9.27 -9.27 2.31
CA THR A 106 -9.78 -8.36 3.33
C THR A 106 -9.15 -8.63 4.70
N VAL A 107 -8.97 -9.90 5.07
CA VAL A 107 -8.26 -10.28 6.31
C VAL A 107 -6.79 -9.88 6.24
N LEU A 108 -6.13 -10.07 5.10
CA LEU A 108 -4.73 -9.67 4.93
C LEU A 108 -4.54 -8.15 5.01
N ILE A 109 -5.51 -7.36 4.53
CA ILE A 109 -5.48 -5.90 4.67
C ILE A 109 -5.48 -5.49 6.16
N LEU A 110 -6.18 -6.21 7.04
CA LEU A 110 -6.11 -5.92 8.48
C LEU A 110 -4.69 -6.09 9.04
N VAL A 111 -3.97 -7.11 8.57
CA VAL A 111 -2.57 -7.33 8.94
C VAL A 111 -1.68 -6.20 8.39
N GLN A 112 -1.91 -5.75 7.15
CA GLN A 112 -1.20 -4.62 6.56
C GLN A 112 -1.36 -3.34 7.41
N GLN A 113 -2.57 -3.06 7.89
CA GLN A 113 -2.84 -1.88 8.73
C GLN A 113 -2.08 -1.93 10.07
N ALA A 114 -1.92 -3.13 10.65
CA ALA A 114 -1.10 -3.32 11.85
C ALA A 114 0.38 -2.98 11.60
N GLY A 115 0.91 -3.32 10.42
CA GLY A 115 2.27 -2.95 10.01
C GLY A 115 2.48 -1.43 9.90
N ILE A 116 1.50 -0.72 9.33
CA ILE A 116 1.54 0.75 9.25
C ILE A 116 1.53 1.35 10.66
N LEU A 117 0.63 0.88 11.53
CA LEU A 117 0.53 1.36 12.90
C LEU A 117 1.82 1.12 13.70
N ALA A 118 2.44 -0.06 13.55
CA ALA A 118 3.72 -0.37 14.18
C ALA A 118 4.84 0.54 13.70
N GLY A 119 4.94 0.79 12.39
CA GLY A 119 5.94 1.71 11.84
C GLY A 119 5.77 3.15 12.34
N VAL A 120 4.52 3.64 12.42
CA VAL A 120 4.23 4.96 12.99
C VAL A 120 4.63 5.01 14.48
N ALA A 121 4.29 3.97 15.25
CA ALA A 121 4.64 3.88 16.66
C ALA A 121 6.17 3.89 16.88
N GLN A 122 6.92 3.14 16.08
CA GLN A 122 8.39 3.12 16.13
C GLN A 122 8.98 4.49 15.79
N THR A 123 8.48 5.14 14.73
CA THR A 123 8.95 6.45 14.31
C THR A 123 8.68 7.52 15.38
N LEU A 124 7.51 7.46 16.02
CA LEU A 124 7.15 8.37 17.11
C LEU A 124 7.99 8.12 18.37
N ALA A 125 8.22 6.86 18.73
CA ALA A 125 9.07 6.51 19.87
C ALA A 125 10.52 7.00 19.68
N GLY A 126 11.05 6.89 18.45
CA GLY A 126 12.35 7.42 18.08
C GLY A 126 12.42 8.95 18.09
N GLY A 127 11.48 9.63 17.43
CA GLY A 127 11.50 11.08 17.24
C GLY A 127 11.04 11.91 18.44
N LEU A 128 10.10 11.40 19.24
CA LEU A 128 9.54 12.07 20.42
C LEU A 128 9.44 11.06 21.58
N PRO A 129 10.53 10.80 22.32
CA PRO A 129 10.54 9.81 23.39
C PRO A 129 9.85 10.34 24.65
N LEU A 130 8.51 10.32 24.61
CA LEU A 130 7.64 10.80 25.69
C LEU A 130 7.75 9.95 26.96
N THR A 131 8.04 8.64 26.82
CA THR A 131 8.15 7.70 27.95
C THR A 131 9.60 7.45 28.35
N ALA A 132 9.83 7.13 29.63
CA ALA A 132 11.16 6.75 30.12
C ALA A 132 11.69 5.48 29.43
N ALA A 133 10.81 4.52 29.16
CA ALA A 133 11.13 3.32 28.38
C ALA A 133 11.52 3.65 26.93
N GLY A 134 10.86 4.63 26.29
CA GLY A 134 11.21 5.09 24.94
C GLY A 134 12.59 5.75 24.89
N ARG A 135 12.95 6.55 25.90
CA ARG A 135 14.31 7.14 26.00
C ARG A 135 15.39 6.08 26.14
N ALA A 136 15.19 5.08 27.01
CA ALA A 136 16.13 3.98 27.19
C ALA A 136 16.23 3.08 25.93
N TRP A 137 15.13 2.89 25.21
CA TRP A 137 15.14 2.17 23.93
C TRP A 137 15.95 2.91 22.87
N ASN A 138 15.79 4.23 22.77
CA ASN A 138 16.51 5.06 21.81
C ASN A 138 18.02 5.09 22.09
N THR A 139 18.46 5.22 23.35
CA THR A 139 19.89 5.23 23.67
C THR A 139 20.58 3.95 23.20
N VAL A 140 19.95 2.78 23.41
CA VAL A 140 20.51 1.49 22.94
C VAL A 140 20.54 1.42 21.42
N HIS A 141 19.50 1.91 20.73
CA HIS A 141 19.45 1.89 19.27
C HIS A 141 20.43 2.89 18.64
N ASP A 142 20.60 4.06 19.24
CA ASP A 142 21.54 5.09 18.80
C ASP A 142 23.00 4.62 18.97
N GLU A 143 23.32 4.00 20.12
CA GLU A 143 24.64 3.39 20.33
C GLU A 143 24.91 2.26 19.32
N ALA A 144 23.93 1.38 19.11
CA ALA A 144 24.06 0.30 18.14
C ALA A 144 24.15 0.80 16.69
N ALA A 145 23.48 1.91 16.35
CA ALA A 145 23.59 2.55 15.05
C ALA A 145 24.96 3.21 14.87
N ALA A 146 25.45 3.92 15.89
CA ALA A 146 26.76 4.55 15.88
C ALA A 146 27.90 3.52 15.69
N LEU A 147 27.83 2.38 16.37
CA LEU A 147 28.80 1.29 16.20
C LEU A 147 28.77 0.68 14.81
N ARG A 148 27.58 0.48 14.22
CA ARG A 148 27.44 -0.03 12.84
C ARG A 148 28.02 0.95 11.82
N VAL A 149 27.73 2.25 11.98
CA VAL A 149 28.29 3.29 11.11
C VAL A 149 29.81 3.32 11.26
N ALA A 150 30.32 3.32 12.48
CA ALA A 150 31.76 3.31 12.77
C ALA A 150 32.46 2.12 12.10
N ALA A 151 31.91 0.91 12.25
CA ALA A 151 32.42 -0.31 11.61
C ALA A 151 32.42 -0.19 10.08
N ALA A 152 31.30 0.25 9.48
CA ALA A 152 31.20 0.41 8.03
C ALA A 152 32.16 1.49 7.48
N THR A 153 32.38 2.59 8.22
CA THR A 153 33.40 3.60 7.85
C THR A 153 34.82 3.08 8.02
N ALA A 154 35.08 2.20 8.99
CA ALA A 154 36.41 1.61 9.19
C ALA A 154 36.75 0.64 8.06
N GLU A 155 35.82 -0.23 7.66
CA GLU A 155 35.98 -1.12 6.49
C GLU A 155 36.26 -0.32 5.21
N ARG A 156 35.47 0.73 4.94
CA ARG A 156 35.68 1.60 3.76
C ARG A 156 37.01 2.36 3.77
N ARG A 157 37.55 2.68 4.95
CA ARG A 157 38.88 3.32 5.08
C ARG A 157 40.02 2.32 4.92
N GLY A 158 39.82 1.07 5.33
CA GLY A 158 40.78 -0.02 5.08
C GLY A 158 40.93 -0.31 3.59
N ASP A 159 39.82 -0.49 2.87
CA ASP A 159 39.82 -0.71 1.41
C ASP A 159 40.47 0.45 0.62
N ALA A 160 40.45 1.68 1.16
CA ALA A 160 41.09 2.84 0.55
C ALA A 160 42.57 3.01 0.91
N ALA A 161 43.07 2.31 1.93
CA ALA A 161 44.48 2.32 2.32
C ALA A 161 45.30 1.20 1.65
N ASP A 162 44.62 0.14 1.19
CA ASP A 162 45.20 -1.01 0.50
C ASP A 162 45.12 -0.93 -1.05
N ALA A 163 44.67 0.20 -1.61
CA ALA A 163 44.60 0.51 -3.05
C ALA A 163 45.66 1.54 -3.47
#